data_AF-C8NDD0-F1
#
_entry.id   AF-C8NDD0-F1
#
_cell.length_a   1.000
_cell.length_b   1.000
_cell.length_c   1.000
_cell.angle_alpha   90.00
_cell.angle_beta   90.00
_cell.angle_gamma   90.00
#
_symmetry.space_group_name_H-M   'P 1'
#
loop_
_entity.id
_entity.type
_entity.pdbx_description
1 polymer ?
#
loop_
_entity_poly.entity_id
_entity_poly.type
_entity_poly.pdbx_seq_one_letter_code
_entity_poly.pdbx_strand_id
1 'polypeptide(L)'
;MPKPYDGVVFDCDATLSALEGIDQLAALAGVAAQVSALTHRAMNGEVPLEAVYGERLALIRPRQRDLANIAQQYLDRTVSGAKETIAALQGRGVKVAIVSGGILDAILPLAATLGIAPADTFAVRLQFDENGDYRGFEPSPLTTAAGKAAIVAAWKTANHLQRVAMVGDGMSDVAARAPGAADVIIGYGGVVAREAVRQAADHYSTAADLRDLLPLLTPEIP
;
A
#
# COMPACT_ATOMS: atom_id res chain seq x y z
N MET A 1 -26.23 -13.79 5.98
CA MET A 1 -25.69 -12.47 5.56
C MET A 1 -24.21 -12.43 5.87
N PRO A 2 -23.35 -11.86 5.01
CA PRO A 2 -21.94 -11.75 5.33
C PRO A 2 -21.77 -10.86 6.57
N LYS A 3 -20.92 -11.28 7.51
CA LYS A 3 -20.58 -10.49 8.70
C LYS A 3 -19.94 -9.16 8.27
N PRO A 4 -20.10 -8.04 9.01
CA PRO A 4 -19.31 -6.83 8.77
C PRO A 4 -17.81 -7.14 8.77
N TYR A 5 -17.02 -6.32 8.09
CA TYR A 5 -15.56 -6.42 8.20
C TYR A 5 -15.13 -6.02 9.60
N ASP A 6 -14.30 -6.82 10.24
CA ASP A 6 -13.63 -6.47 11.50
C ASP A 6 -12.17 -6.03 11.26
N GLY A 7 -11.66 -6.20 10.04
CA GLY A 7 -10.41 -5.61 9.58
C GLY A 7 -10.51 -4.96 8.19
N VAL A 8 -9.81 -3.85 7.98
CA VAL A 8 -9.60 -3.25 6.66
C VAL A 8 -8.13 -2.92 6.48
N VAL A 9 -7.55 -3.36 5.37
CA VAL A 9 -6.19 -3.06 4.97
C VAL A 9 -6.23 -2.15 3.77
N PHE A 10 -5.41 -1.09 3.79
CA PHE A 10 -5.22 -0.19 2.65
C PHE A 10 -3.81 -0.33 2.09
N ASP A 11 -3.67 -0.24 0.77
CA ASP A 11 -2.39 0.18 0.18
C ASP A 11 -2.12 1.67 0.49
N CYS A 12 -0.86 2.08 0.37
CA CYS A 12 -0.42 3.45 0.49
C CYS A 12 -0.42 4.16 -0.88
N ASP A 13 0.45 3.70 -1.77
CA ASP A 13 0.69 4.34 -3.07
C ASP A 13 -0.54 4.21 -3.96
N ALA A 14 -0.85 5.27 -4.69
CA ALA A 14 -2.07 5.44 -5.49
C ALA A 14 -3.41 5.07 -4.78
N THR A 15 -3.41 5.03 -3.44
CA THR A 15 -4.57 4.61 -2.63
C THR A 15 -4.83 5.56 -1.46
N LEU A 16 -3.98 5.58 -0.43
CA LEU A 16 -4.08 6.57 0.67
C LEU A 16 -3.39 7.89 0.31
N SER A 17 -2.45 7.86 -0.62
CA SER A 17 -1.84 9.04 -1.22
C SER A 17 -1.76 8.88 -2.74
N ALA A 18 -1.95 9.97 -3.47
CA ALA A 18 -1.84 10.02 -4.93
C ALA A 18 -0.37 10.00 -5.43
N LEU A 19 0.54 9.41 -4.66
CA LEU A 19 1.97 9.36 -4.90
C LEU A 19 2.41 7.93 -5.18
N GLU A 20 3.48 7.80 -5.96
CA GLU A 20 4.26 6.57 -6.16
C GLU A 20 5.66 6.82 -5.57
N GLY A 21 5.91 6.31 -4.35
CA GLY A 21 7.06 6.74 -3.55
C GLY A 21 8.41 6.37 -4.16
N ILE A 22 8.52 5.17 -4.73
CA ILE A 22 9.75 4.70 -5.40
C ILE A 22 10.04 5.55 -6.64
N ASP A 23 9.01 5.92 -7.41
CA ASP A 23 9.17 6.75 -8.61
C ASP A 23 9.63 8.17 -8.25
N GLN A 24 9.14 8.72 -7.12
CA GLN A 24 9.64 10.01 -6.63
C GLN A 24 11.10 9.94 -6.18
N LEU A 25 11.51 8.87 -5.51
CA LEU A 25 12.92 8.67 -5.17
C LEU A 25 13.79 8.58 -6.43
N ALA A 26 13.31 7.90 -7.47
CA ALA A 26 13.99 7.82 -8.75
C ALA A 26 14.11 9.18 -9.46
N ALA A 27 13.08 10.01 -9.36
CA ALA A 27 13.12 11.39 -9.88
C ALA A 27 14.16 12.24 -9.13
N LEU A 28 14.20 12.17 -7.80
CA LEU A 28 15.19 12.87 -6.98
C LEU A 28 16.63 12.44 -7.30
N ALA A 29 16.83 11.16 -7.62
CA ALA A 29 18.13 10.59 -8.00
C ALA A 29 18.49 10.79 -9.49
N GLY A 30 17.59 11.36 -10.30
CA GLY A 30 17.83 11.57 -11.74
C GLY A 30 17.80 10.29 -12.59
N VAL A 31 17.22 9.20 -12.07
CA VAL A 31 17.17 7.87 -12.72
C VAL A 31 15.75 7.42 -13.07
N ALA A 32 14.78 8.35 -13.06
CA ALA A 32 13.36 8.07 -13.29
C ALA A 32 13.09 7.25 -14.57
N ALA A 33 13.77 7.55 -15.68
CA ALA A 33 13.58 6.82 -16.94
C ALA A 33 14.01 5.34 -16.83
N GLN A 34 15.12 5.06 -16.13
CA GLN A 34 15.63 3.70 -15.95
C GLN A 34 14.71 2.89 -15.03
N VAL A 35 14.29 3.50 -13.92
CA VAL A 35 13.37 2.88 -12.96
C VAL A 35 12.01 2.62 -13.59
N SER A 36 11.47 3.59 -14.34
CA SER A 36 10.20 3.44 -15.06
C SER A 36 10.24 2.29 -16.07
N ALA A 37 11.35 2.14 -16.81
CA ALA A 37 11.52 1.02 -17.73
C ALA A 37 11.49 -0.35 -17.01
N LEU A 38 12.13 -0.46 -15.84
CA LEU A 38 12.07 -1.68 -15.01
C LEU A 38 10.66 -1.94 -14.47
N THR A 39 10.00 -0.91 -13.95
CA THR A 39 8.63 -0.99 -13.43
C THR A 39 7.67 -1.44 -14.54
N HIS A 40 7.75 -0.87 -15.75
CA HIS A 40 6.90 -1.23 -16.87
C HIS A 40 7.08 -2.71 -17.28
N ARG A 41 8.32 -3.19 -17.37
CA ARG A 41 8.62 -4.60 -17.68
C ARG A 41 8.04 -5.54 -16.62
N ALA A 42 8.15 -5.17 -15.34
CA ALA A 42 7.59 -5.98 -14.25
C ALA A 42 6.06 -6.01 -14.27
N MET A 43 5.42 -4.86 -14.50
CA MET A 43 3.96 -4.76 -14.55
C MET A 43 3.35 -5.47 -15.77
N ASN A 44 4.10 -5.56 -16.89
CA ASN A 44 3.71 -6.35 -18.05
C ASN A 44 4.00 -7.86 -17.91
N GLY A 45 4.57 -8.28 -16.78
CA GLY A 45 4.92 -9.69 -16.53
C GLY A 45 6.13 -10.18 -17.34
N GLU A 46 6.91 -9.29 -17.96
CA GLU A 46 8.14 -9.65 -18.67
C GLU A 46 9.24 -10.09 -17.71
N VAL A 47 9.22 -9.55 -16.48
CA VAL A 47 10.13 -9.90 -15.38
C VAL A 47 9.35 -9.96 -14.06
N PRO A 48 9.72 -10.83 -13.11
CA PRO A 48 9.13 -10.80 -11.78
C PRO A 48 9.42 -9.46 -11.08
N LEU A 49 8.44 -8.91 -10.35
CA LEU A 49 8.61 -7.67 -9.57
C LEU A 49 9.80 -7.78 -8.59
N GLU A 50 9.96 -8.95 -7.99
CA GLU A 50 11.03 -9.27 -7.04
C GLU A 50 12.42 -9.20 -7.69
N ALA A 51 12.51 -9.51 -8.98
CA ALA A 51 13.77 -9.44 -9.73
C ALA A 51 14.20 -7.99 -9.96
N VAL A 52 13.26 -7.05 -10.07
CA VAL A 52 13.56 -5.63 -10.34
C VAL A 52 13.48 -4.76 -9.09
N TYR A 53 12.89 -5.21 -7.99
CA TYR A 53 12.73 -4.37 -6.80
C TYR A 53 14.08 -3.88 -6.26
N GLY A 54 15.01 -4.80 -6.06
CA GLY A 54 16.37 -4.48 -5.64
C GLY A 54 17.16 -3.70 -6.68
N GLU A 55 16.97 -3.99 -7.97
CA GLU A 55 17.62 -3.26 -9.07
C GLU A 55 17.19 -1.79 -9.09
N ARG A 56 15.90 -1.51 -8.94
CA ARG A 56 15.38 -0.13 -8.83
C ARG A 56 16.04 0.61 -7.68
N LEU A 57 16.08 0.02 -6.48
CA LEU A 57 16.72 0.67 -5.33
C LEU A 57 18.25 0.81 -5.49
N ALA A 58 18.90 -0.13 -6.18
CA ALA A 58 20.32 -0.05 -6.48
C ALA A 58 20.66 1.07 -7.47
N LEU A 59 19.76 1.39 -8.40
CA LEU A 59 19.87 2.57 -9.28
C LEU A 59 19.62 3.87 -8.52
N ILE A 60 18.59 3.90 -7.69
CA ILE A 60 18.19 5.10 -6.93
C ILE A 60 19.23 5.47 -5.87
N ARG A 61 19.74 4.46 -5.14
CA ARG A 61 20.59 4.63 -3.94
C ARG A 61 20.05 5.72 -2.98
N PRO A 62 18.80 5.59 -2.50
CA PRO A 62 18.14 6.65 -1.72
C PRO A 62 18.94 6.93 -0.45
N ARG A 63 19.08 8.19 -0.05
CA ARG A 63 19.69 8.53 1.24
C ARG A 63 18.61 8.62 2.31
N GLN A 64 18.96 8.40 3.56
CA GLN A 64 18.00 8.45 4.66
C GLN A 64 17.26 9.79 4.72
N ARG A 65 17.96 10.90 4.45
CA ARG A 65 17.38 12.25 4.39
C ARG A 65 16.33 12.42 3.30
N ASP A 66 16.41 11.65 2.21
CA ASP A 66 15.48 11.77 1.08
C ASP A 66 14.09 11.25 1.48
N LEU A 67 14.03 10.31 2.44
CA LEU A 67 12.77 9.76 2.92
C LEU A 67 11.90 10.79 3.63
N ALA A 68 12.49 11.80 4.29
CA ALA A 68 11.73 12.91 4.88
C ALA A 68 11.02 13.75 3.81
N ASN A 69 11.67 13.97 2.66
CA ASN A 69 11.06 14.67 1.54
C ASN A 69 9.91 13.85 0.92
N ILE A 70 10.07 12.53 0.83
CA ILE A 70 9.00 11.65 0.34
C ILE A 70 7.83 11.60 1.32
N ALA A 71 8.11 11.53 2.63
CA ALA A 71 7.09 11.58 3.66
C ALA A 71 6.24 12.87 3.58
N GLN A 72 6.87 14.02 3.38
CA GLN A 72 6.12 15.27 3.19
C GLN A 72 5.26 15.23 1.93
N GLN A 73 5.77 14.69 0.83
CA GLN A 73 4.99 14.55 -0.41
C GLN A 73 3.80 13.59 -0.27
N TYR A 74 3.94 12.53 0.53
CA TYR A 74 2.82 11.66 0.88
C TYR A 74 1.72 12.43 1.62
N LEU A 75 2.09 13.27 2.59
CA LEU A 75 1.16 14.11 3.33
C LEU A 75 0.44 15.10 2.40
N ASP A 76 1.20 15.81 1.56
CA ASP A 76 0.68 16.82 0.64
C ASP A 76 -0.29 16.25 -0.42
N ARG A 77 -0.16 14.96 -0.71
CA ARG A 77 -0.95 14.24 -1.73
C ARG A 77 -1.87 13.19 -1.14
N THR A 78 -2.16 13.27 0.16
CA THR A 78 -3.13 12.41 0.83
C THR A 78 -4.45 12.44 0.06
N VAL A 79 -4.99 11.26 -0.24
CA VAL A 79 -6.27 11.15 -0.97
C VAL A 79 -7.40 11.73 -0.12
N SER A 80 -8.29 12.49 -0.76
CA SER A 80 -9.41 13.14 -0.08
C SER A 80 -10.25 12.10 0.67
N GLY A 81 -10.64 12.42 1.90
CA GLY A 81 -11.44 11.51 2.72
C GLY A 81 -10.68 10.37 3.40
N ALA A 82 -9.38 10.19 3.16
CA ALA A 82 -8.60 9.09 3.75
C ALA A 82 -8.72 9.06 5.28
N LYS A 83 -8.50 10.22 5.92
CA LYS A 83 -8.54 10.36 7.38
C LYS A 83 -9.93 10.11 7.94
N GLU A 84 -10.95 10.65 7.29
CA GLU A 84 -12.36 10.50 7.67
C GLU A 84 -12.83 9.05 7.54
N THR A 85 -12.45 8.37 6.45
CA THR A 85 -12.77 6.96 6.23
C THR A 85 -12.13 6.08 7.29
N ILE A 86 -10.83 6.29 7.57
CA ILE A 86 -10.12 5.52 8.61
C ILE A 86 -10.74 5.78 9.99
N ALA A 87 -11.01 7.04 10.34
CA ALA A 87 -11.64 7.39 11.60
C ALA A 87 -13.05 6.79 11.74
N ALA A 88 -13.84 6.75 10.66
CA ALA A 88 -15.17 6.15 10.66
C ALA A 88 -15.12 4.63 10.85
N LEU A 89 -14.13 3.94 10.25
CA LEU A 89 -13.90 2.51 10.45
C LEU A 89 -13.48 2.22 11.90
N GLN A 90 -12.48 2.94 12.41
CA GLN A 90 -11.99 2.78 13.78
C GLN A 90 -13.08 3.10 14.82
N GLY A 91 -13.91 4.12 14.57
CA GLY A 91 -15.05 4.47 15.42
C GLY A 91 -16.13 3.37 15.50
N ARG A 92 -16.15 2.44 14.53
CA ARG A 92 -17.01 1.24 14.52
C ARG A 92 -16.31 0.00 15.09
N GLY A 93 -15.10 0.15 15.63
CA GLY A 93 -14.29 -0.95 16.15
C GLY A 93 -13.61 -1.79 15.07
N VAL A 94 -13.58 -1.34 13.82
CA VAL A 94 -12.86 -2.01 12.74
C VAL A 94 -11.38 -1.71 12.88
N LYS A 95 -10.55 -2.75 12.88
CA LYS A 95 -9.10 -2.59 12.89
C LYS A 95 -8.61 -2.18 11.51
N VAL A 96 -7.69 -1.21 11.43
CA VAL A 96 -7.17 -0.69 10.16
C VAL A 96 -5.66 -0.85 10.09
N ALA A 97 -5.14 -1.27 8.95
CA ALA A 97 -3.71 -1.36 8.67
C ALA A 97 -3.33 -0.82 7.29
N ILE A 98 -2.05 -0.47 7.12
CA ILE A 98 -1.44 -0.17 5.83
C ILE A 98 -0.52 -1.32 5.43
N VAL A 99 -0.64 -1.83 4.20
CA VAL A 99 0.27 -2.83 3.63
C VAL A 99 0.72 -2.37 2.24
N SER A 100 1.99 -1.98 2.13
CA SER A 100 2.54 -1.38 0.90
C SER A 100 3.87 -1.98 0.48
N GLY A 101 4.14 -1.99 -0.82
CA GLY A 101 5.47 -2.25 -1.37
C GLY A 101 6.42 -1.04 -1.29
N GLY A 102 5.94 0.11 -0.82
CA GLY A 102 6.72 1.33 -0.63
C GLY A 102 7.69 1.27 0.54
N ILE A 103 8.26 2.43 0.89
CA ILE A 103 9.33 2.54 1.90
C ILE A 103 8.73 2.91 3.27
N LEU A 104 8.95 2.04 4.27
CA LEU A 104 8.32 2.15 5.59
C LEU A 104 8.56 3.51 6.25
N ASP A 105 9.81 3.95 6.34
CA ASP A 105 10.14 5.20 7.04
C ASP A 105 9.53 6.44 6.36
N ALA A 106 9.21 6.37 5.07
CA ALA A 106 8.51 7.45 4.36
C ALA A 106 6.98 7.39 4.57
N ILE A 107 6.41 6.21 4.79
CA ILE A 107 4.97 6.00 4.97
C ILE A 107 4.52 6.28 6.42
N LEU A 108 5.38 6.03 7.41
CA LEU A 108 5.05 6.18 8.83
C LEU A 108 4.45 7.56 9.20
N PRO A 109 4.95 8.71 8.68
CA PRO A 109 4.34 10.01 8.97
C PRO A 109 2.91 10.16 8.43
N LEU A 110 2.62 9.60 7.25
CA LEU A 110 1.26 9.54 6.70
C LEU A 110 0.37 8.67 7.60
N ALA A 111 0.83 7.46 7.94
CA ALA A 111 0.11 6.54 8.81
C ALA A 111 -0.29 7.20 10.14
N ALA A 112 0.66 7.90 10.79
CA ALA A 112 0.41 8.62 12.03
C ALA A 112 -0.64 9.72 11.88
N THR A 113 -0.61 10.48 10.79
CA THR A 113 -1.59 11.56 10.50
C THR A 113 -3.00 11.01 10.27
N LEU A 114 -3.09 9.81 9.71
CA LEU A 114 -4.33 9.07 9.49
C LEU A 114 -4.82 8.31 10.72
N GLY A 115 -4.05 8.29 11.82
CA GLY A 115 -4.41 7.58 13.05
C GLY A 115 -4.15 6.07 13.02
N ILE A 116 -3.26 5.60 12.15
CA ILE A 116 -2.84 4.19 12.08
C ILE A 116 -1.51 4.04 12.83
N ALA A 117 -1.45 3.05 13.73
CA ALA A 117 -0.28 2.82 14.55
C ALA A 117 0.89 2.23 13.72
N PRO A 118 2.16 2.46 14.10
CA PRO A 118 3.30 1.83 13.46
C PRO A 118 3.24 0.29 13.46
N ALA A 119 2.64 -0.31 14.51
CA ALA A 119 2.45 -1.76 14.60
C ALA A 119 1.44 -2.32 13.58
N ASP A 120 0.61 -1.45 12.98
CA ASP A 120 -0.36 -1.76 11.94
C ASP A 120 0.05 -1.15 10.58
N THR A 121 1.33 -0.78 10.43
CA THR A 121 1.90 -0.22 9.19
C THR A 121 3.03 -1.10 8.68
N PHE A 122 2.82 -1.75 7.54
CA PHE A 122 3.75 -2.72 6.96
C PHE A 122 4.23 -2.26 5.59
N ALA A 123 5.54 -2.10 5.46
CA ALA A 123 6.21 -1.68 4.23
C ALA A 123 7.68 -2.12 4.25
N VAL A 124 8.42 -1.86 3.17
CA VAL A 124 9.82 -2.28 3.06
C VAL A 124 10.73 -1.34 3.85
N ARG A 125 11.53 -1.90 4.76
CA ARG A 125 12.50 -1.15 5.57
C ARG A 125 13.84 -1.07 4.85
N LEU A 126 14.35 0.13 4.65
CA LEU A 126 15.68 0.33 4.08
C LEU A 126 16.76 0.26 5.17
N GLN A 127 17.96 -0.12 4.76
CA GLN A 127 19.15 -0.15 5.58
C GLN A 127 20.11 0.93 5.11
N PHE A 128 20.56 1.74 6.07
CA PHE A 128 21.51 2.83 5.85
C PHE A 128 22.78 2.60 6.68
N ASP A 129 23.87 3.22 6.24
CA ASP A 129 25.09 3.28 7.03
C ASP A 129 25.11 4.48 7.98
N GLU A 130 26.21 4.65 8.72
CA GLU A 130 26.39 5.73 9.69
C GLU A 130 26.33 7.14 9.06
N ASN A 131 26.55 7.26 7.74
CA ASN A 131 26.44 8.52 7.00
C ASN A 131 25.05 8.73 6.39
N GLY A 132 24.12 7.78 6.58
CA GLY A 132 22.79 7.80 5.97
C GLY A 132 22.77 7.35 4.51
N ASP A 133 23.82 6.67 4.05
CA ASP A 133 23.90 6.16 2.67
C ASP A 133 23.28 4.77 2.53
N TYR A 134 22.61 4.53 1.40
CA TYR A 134 21.94 3.27 1.09
C TYR A 134 22.89 2.07 1.14
N ARG A 135 22.54 1.07 1.97
CA ARG A 135 23.19 -0.25 2.00
C ARG A 135 22.33 -1.38 1.46
N GLY A 136 21.02 -1.25 1.52
CA GLY A 136 20.10 -2.30 1.13
C GLY A 136 18.73 -2.11 1.73
N PHE A 137 17.96 -3.20 1.79
CA PHE A 137 16.67 -3.26 2.46
C PHE A 137 16.55 -4.60 3.18
N GLU A 138 15.72 -4.64 4.22
CA GLU A 138 15.44 -5.87 4.94
C GLU A 138 14.65 -6.84 4.05
N PRO A 139 14.98 -8.15 4.04
CA PRO A 139 14.18 -9.15 3.35
C PRO A 139 12.72 -9.07 3.78
N SER A 140 11.82 -8.88 2.82
CA SER A 140 10.40 -8.67 3.09
C SER A 140 9.55 -9.33 1.99
N PRO A 141 8.43 -9.98 2.33
CA PRO A 141 7.48 -10.45 1.32
C PRO A 141 7.00 -9.33 0.39
N LEU A 142 6.95 -8.08 0.89
CA LEU A 142 6.39 -6.92 0.20
C LEU A 142 7.22 -6.45 -1.02
N THR A 143 8.35 -7.09 -1.30
CA THR A 143 9.11 -6.88 -2.54
C THR A 143 8.61 -7.75 -3.71
N THR A 144 7.60 -8.60 -3.46
CA THR A 144 7.05 -9.56 -4.42
C THR A 144 5.60 -9.23 -4.79
N ALA A 145 5.14 -9.70 -5.94
CA ALA A 145 3.77 -9.43 -6.39
C ALA A 145 2.68 -10.06 -5.49
N ALA A 146 2.98 -11.19 -4.84
CA ALA A 146 2.04 -11.89 -3.96
C ALA A 146 2.28 -11.60 -2.46
N GLY A 147 3.28 -10.77 -2.14
CA GLY A 147 3.78 -10.56 -0.78
C GLY A 147 2.78 -10.02 0.22
N LYS A 148 1.87 -9.15 -0.26
CA LYS A 148 0.84 -8.54 0.58
C LYS A 148 -0.05 -9.60 1.24
N ALA A 149 -0.33 -10.71 0.55
CA ALA A 149 -1.13 -11.80 1.11
C ALA A 149 -0.54 -12.38 2.40
N ALA A 150 0.78 -12.60 2.43
CA ALA A 150 1.46 -13.13 3.61
C ALA A 150 1.36 -12.18 4.81
N ILE A 151 1.54 -10.88 4.57
CA ILE A 151 1.44 -9.86 5.62
C ILE A 151 0.00 -9.71 6.12
N VAL A 152 -0.98 -9.66 5.20
CA VAL A 152 -2.40 -9.57 5.56
C VAL A 152 -2.85 -10.80 6.36
N ALA A 153 -2.44 -12.02 5.97
CA ALA A 153 -2.75 -13.23 6.71
C ALA A 153 -2.16 -13.24 8.14
N ALA A 154 -0.89 -12.82 8.26
CA ALA A 154 -0.23 -12.72 9.56
C ALA A 154 -0.91 -11.67 10.45
N TRP A 155 -1.24 -10.50 9.90
CA TRP A 155 -1.93 -9.43 10.61
C TRP A 155 -3.34 -9.83 11.03
N LYS A 156 -4.11 -10.47 10.14
CA LYS A 156 -5.45 -11.02 10.41
C LYS A 156 -5.40 -12.00 11.58
N THR A 157 -4.45 -12.93 11.54
CA THR A 157 -4.26 -13.96 12.58
C THR A 157 -3.86 -13.34 13.92
N ALA A 158 -2.87 -12.44 13.93
CA ALA A 158 -2.36 -11.81 15.15
C ALA A 158 -3.42 -10.96 15.88
N ASN A 159 -4.41 -10.45 15.15
CA ASN A 159 -5.49 -9.63 15.70
C ASN A 159 -6.82 -10.38 15.84
N HIS A 160 -6.83 -11.71 15.62
CA HIS A 160 -8.02 -12.57 15.70
C HIS A 160 -9.20 -12.13 14.81
N LEU A 161 -8.90 -11.46 13.70
CA LEU A 161 -9.89 -10.91 12.77
C LEU A 161 -10.52 -12.01 11.92
N GLN A 162 -11.82 -11.93 11.71
CA GLN A 162 -12.60 -12.95 11.00
C GLN A 162 -12.79 -12.58 9.54
N ARG A 163 -13.02 -11.30 9.23
CA ARG A 163 -13.33 -10.82 7.87
C ARG A 163 -12.57 -9.54 7.56
N VAL A 164 -11.61 -9.64 6.66
CA VAL A 164 -10.71 -8.56 6.25
C VAL A 164 -11.01 -8.13 4.81
N ALA A 165 -11.18 -6.83 4.59
CA ALA A 165 -11.16 -6.23 3.25
C ALA A 165 -9.76 -5.67 2.93
N MET A 166 -9.32 -5.82 1.69
CA MET A 166 -8.14 -5.14 1.14
C MET A 166 -8.58 -4.08 0.15
N VAL A 167 -8.09 -2.86 0.30
CA VAL A 167 -8.34 -1.72 -0.61
C VAL A 167 -7.01 -1.33 -1.26
N GLY A 168 -6.95 -1.30 -2.59
CA GLY A 168 -5.74 -0.91 -3.32
C GLY A 168 -5.94 -0.81 -4.83
N ASP A 169 -5.00 -0.20 -5.53
CA ASP A 169 -5.09 0.09 -6.97
C ASP A 169 -4.39 -0.96 -7.85
N GLY A 170 -3.60 -1.86 -7.27
CA GLY A 170 -2.67 -2.74 -7.98
C GLY A 170 -3.02 -4.22 -7.95
N MET A 171 -2.42 -4.99 -8.88
CA MET A 171 -2.59 -6.45 -8.91
C MET A 171 -1.98 -7.16 -7.68
N SER A 172 -1.02 -6.52 -7.00
CA SER A 172 -0.52 -7.01 -5.71
C SER A 172 -1.56 -6.96 -4.60
N ASP A 173 -2.51 -6.03 -4.67
CA ASP A 173 -3.61 -5.91 -3.70
C ASP A 173 -4.65 -6.98 -3.98
N VAL A 174 -4.95 -7.21 -5.27
CA VAL A 174 -5.78 -8.34 -5.70
C VAL A 174 -5.19 -9.66 -5.23
N ALA A 175 -3.87 -9.84 -5.33
CA ALA A 175 -3.17 -11.04 -4.87
C ALA A 175 -3.31 -11.28 -3.35
N ALA A 176 -3.64 -10.26 -2.56
CA ALA A 176 -3.89 -10.39 -1.13
C ALA A 176 -5.12 -11.26 -0.79
N ARG A 177 -5.91 -11.70 -1.78
CA ARG A 177 -7.03 -12.65 -1.60
C ARG A 177 -6.62 -14.10 -1.39
N ALA A 178 -5.32 -14.39 -1.30
CA ALA A 178 -4.86 -15.77 -1.09
C ALA A 178 -5.51 -16.38 0.17
N PRO A 179 -5.64 -17.72 0.25
CA PRO A 179 -6.30 -18.37 1.38
C PRO A 179 -5.74 -17.92 2.73
N GLY A 180 -6.62 -17.49 3.64
CA GLY A 180 -6.25 -17.02 4.98
C GLY A 180 -5.84 -15.55 5.09
N ALA A 181 -5.77 -14.83 3.97
CA ALA A 181 -5.48 -13.39 3.93
C ALA A 181 -6.77 -12.55 3.84
N ALA A 182 -6.92 -11.68 2.85
CA ALA A 182 -8.12 -10.86 2.66
C ALA A 182 -9.29 -11.70 2.13
N ASP A 183 -10.50 -11.45 2.66
CA ASP A 183 -11.73 -12.14 2.24
C ASP A 183 -12.44 -11.40 1.11
N VAL A 184 -12.18 -10.09 0.97
CA VAL A 184 -12.75 -9.23 -0.07
C VAL A 184 -11.68 -8.27 -0.57
N ILE A 185 -11.64 -8.08 -1.88
CA ILE A 185 -10.81 -7.09 -2.56
C ILE A 185 -11.70 -5.96 -3.08
N ILE A 186 -11.35 -4.74 -2.70
CA ILE A 186 -11.95 -3.51 -3.21
C ILE A 186 -10.87 -2.81 -4.03
N GLY A 187 -10.99 -2.89 -5.36
CA GLY A 187 -10.11 -2.19 -6.27
C GLY A 187 -10.38 -0.69 -6.23
N TYR A 188 -9.33 0.11 -6.04
CA TYR A 188 -9.42 1.55 -5.97
C TYR A 188 -8.81 2.20 -7.22
N GLY A 189 -9.66 2.80 -8.04
CA GLY A 189 -9.27 3.52 -9.26
C GLY A 189 -9.40 5.04 -9.15
N GLY A 190 -9.51 5.59 -7.94
CA GLY A 190 -9.71 7.03 -7.73
C GLY A 190 -8.47 7.89 -8.01
N VAL A 191 -7.27 7.29 -8.01
CA VAL A 191 -6.02 7.93 -8.45
C VAL A 191 -5.60 7.42 -9.83
N VAL A 192 -5.40 6.11 -9.97
CA VAL A 192 -5.06 5.46 -11.24
C VAL A 192 -6.03 4.32 -11.50
N ALA A 193 -6.78 4.41 -12.59
CA ALA A 193 -7.68 3.33 -12.99
C ALA A 193 -6.90 2.23 -13.74
N ARG A 194 -6.94 1.00 -13.22
CA ARG A 194 -6.31 -0.17 -13.82
C ARG A 194 -7.36 -1.22 -14.17
N GLU A 195 -7.53 -1.48 -15.47
CA GLU A 195 -8.57 -2.39 -15.95
C GLU A 195 -8.38 -3.82 -15.42
N ALA A 196 -7.13 -4.29 -15.28
CA ALA A 196 -6.85 -5.61 -14.69
C ALA A 196 -7.36 -5.74 -13.25
N VAL A 197 -7.26 -4.68 -12.45
CA VAL A 197 -7.77 -4.65 -11.07
C VAL A 197 -9.29 -4.58 -11.06
N ARG A 198 -9.88 -3.75 -11.93
CA ARG A 198 -11.33 -3.68 -12.11
C ARG A 198 -11.98 -5.02 -12.46
N GLN A 199 -11.30 -5.82 -13.29
CA GLN A 199 -11.78 -7.15 -13.69
C GLN A 199 -11.61 -8.21 -12.60
N ALA A 200 -10.62 -8.05 -11.71
CA ALA A 200 -10.26 -9.08 -10.74
C ALA A 200 -10.80 -8.84 -9.32
N ALA A 201 -11.06 -7.58 -8.94
CA ALA A 201 -11.57 -7.22 -7.61
C ALA A 201 -13.05 -7.61 -7.43
N ASP A 202 -13.48 -7.83 -6.18
CA ASP A 202 -14.87 -8.16 -5.85
C ASP A 202 -15.77 -6.92 -5.97
N HIS A 203 -15.22 -5.76 -5.63
CA HIS A 203 -15.81 -4.45 -5.84
C HIS A 203 -14.76 -3.51 -6.44
N TYR A 204 -15.22 -2.49 -7.17
CA TYR A 204 -14.34 -1.49 -7.76
C TYR A 204 -14.97 -0.10 -7.64
N SER A 205 -14.17 0.89 -7.27
CA SER A 205 -14.61 2.29 -7.17
C SER A 205 -13.61 3.22 -7.83
N THR A 206 -14.11 4.20 -8.58
CA THR A 206 -13.33 5.32 -9.14
C THR A 206 -13.56 6.62 -8.36
N ALA A 207 -14.11 6.53 -7.15
CA ALA A 207 -14.37 7.72 -6.33
C ALA A 207 -13.06 8.43 -5.98
N ALA A 208 -13.01 9.74 -6.22
CA ALA A 208 -11.85 10.56 -5.85
C ALA A 208 -11.75 10.76 -4.32
N ASP A 209 -12.88 10.64 -3.62
CA ASP A 209 -12.97 10.74 -2.17
C ASP A 209 -13.16 9.35 -1.55
N LEU A 210 -12.28 8.98 -0.61
CA LEU A 210 -12.33 7.67 0.04
C LEU A 210 -13.54 7.49 0.95
N ARG A 211 -14.26 8.55 1.32
CA ARG A 211 -15.52 8.42 2.09
C ARG A 211 -16.60 7.70 1.30
N ASP A 212 -16.55 7.79 -0.03
CA ASP A 212 -17.51 7.12 -0.91
C ASP A 212 -17.31 5.60 -0.95
N LEU A 213 -16.23 5.07 -0.37
CA LEU A 213 -16.03 3.64 -0.16
C LEU A 213 -16.70 3.13 1.13
N LEU A 214 -17.15 4.01 2.03
CA LEU A 214 -17.76 3.61 3.30
C LEU A 214 -18.96 2.66 3.11
N PRO A 215 -19.88 2.84 2.14
CA PRO A 215 -20.96 1.87 1.92
C PRO A 215 -20.46 0.45 1.58
N LEU A 216 -19.28 0.34 0.94
CA LEU A 216 -18.64 -0.94 0.64
C LEU A 216 -17.92 -1.54 1.85
N LEU A 217 -17.37 -0.68 2.72
CA LEU A 217 -16.56 -1.07 3.87
C LEU A 217 -17.37 -1.22 5.18
N THR A 218 -18.57 -0.65 5.21
CA THR A 218 -19.50 -0.73 6.34
C THR A 218 -20.91 -1.03 5.82
N PRO A 219 -21.14 -2.20 5.19
CA PRO A 219 -22.49 -2.57 4.78
C PRO A 219 -23.38 -2.56 6.02
N GLU A 220 -24.42 -1.73 6.01
CA GLU A 220 -25.37 -1.63 7.12
C GLU A 220 -25.99 -3.02 7.38
N ILE A 221 -26.12 -3.36 8.67
CA ILE A 221 -26.93 -4.50 9.07
C ILE A 221 -28.37 -3.98 9.17
N PRO A 222 -29.36 -4.60 8.48
CA PRO A 222 -30.76 -4.25 8.62
C PRO A 222 -31.27 -4.35 10.07
#